data_AF-A0A922WX59-F1
#
_entry.id   AF-A0A922WX59-F1
#
_cell.length_a   1.000
_cell.length_b   1.000
_cell.length_c   1.000
_cell.angle_alpha   90.00
_cell.angle_beta   90.00
_cell.angle_gamma   90.00
#
_symmetry.space_group_name_H-M   'P 1'
#
loop_
_entity.id
_entity.type
_entity.pdbx_description
1 polymer ?
#
loop_
_entity_poly.entity_id
_entity_poly.type
_entity_poly.pdbx_seq_one_letter_code
_entity_poly.pdbx_strand_id
1 'polypeptide(L)'
;MLAQSSTAAAPWPKEVQAFFDGYKSQCQQAGGKFVPDRANFARQIEVTGDGKPDWVIEHSAFACKVSQAQMDAGNVPDTGSGFCGTAGCQITILGSGRKGLAPIFEGILRDLTPVDLGGGRKGIETSVHGTACSGAGAEVCIETLAWNGKKWSLVKRYRWTDADYEAEQRRQAELPPGEEFRNHEAKWAFSGRASSAVAEVRDHPELGNLSLTCRPGGGIDLTVTPAGTPMPFPPAGQPMMLWFEGSMDGTVADQPLAQTQGKADWSGPLAPELEALLGGRDDGLTLLVSIDGGAEWQELAYFSLAGSTKALRSLQTQCPASKRPDPTITAAGTALKPSNLSVGTPASAAAAARIPLAVGYYAYVEGTFSTCANPVITPWYFDGTRFWEETDFTDPKHEYSSQAVAWEMAGRDQFRISYRNRDEDGRWSQGVSINEYLITGPQSFTFVGVVGTSMRASEKHQLCTAAQLPAKSRWYKAAR
;
A
#
# COMPACT_ATOMS: atom_id res chain seq x y z
N MET A 1 -7.19 -37.75 -18.59
CA MET A 1 -6.93 -36.46 -17.91
C MET A 1 -5.62 -36.59 -17.15
N LEU A 2 -4.56 -35.97 -17.65
CA LEU A 2 -3.27 -35.91 -16.96
C LEU A 2 -3.38 -34.79 -15.91
N ALA A 3 -3.24 -35.17 -14.64
CA ALA A 3 -3.13 -34.23 -13.54
C ALA A 3 -1.83 -33.43 -13.71
N GLN A 4 -1.95 -32.11 -13.82
CA GLN A 4 -0.80 -31.22 -13.70
C GLN A 4 -0.41 -31.18 -12.22
N SER A 5 0.68 -31.87 -11.88
CA SER A 5 1.36 -31.70 -10.60
C SER A 5 1.89 -30.27 -10.52
N SER A 6 1.34 -29.49 -9.60
CA SER A 6 1.98 -28.27 -9.10
C SER A 6 3.33 -28.67 -8.48
N THR A 7 4.42 -28.42 -9.20
CA THR A 7 5.77 -28.48 -8.64
C THR A 7 5.90 -27.33 -7.64
N ALA A 8 5.96 -27.67 -6.35
CA ALA A 8 6.37 -26.73 -5.31
C ALA A 8 7.68 -26.06 -5.73
N ALA A 9 7.72 -24.72 -5.69
CA ALA A 9 8.92 -23.96 -5.98
C ALA A 9 10.08 -24.47 -5.11
N ALA A 10 11.27 -24.64 -5.71
CA ALA A 10 12.44 -25.07 -4.97
C ALA A 10 12.72 -24.04 -3.84
N PRO A 11 13.02 -24.49 -2.61
CA PRO A 11 13.28 -23.58 -1.50
C PRO A 11 14.53 -22.74 -1.79
N TRP A 12 14.49 -21.47 -1.37
CA TRP A 12 15.62 -20.56 -1.51
C TRP A 12 16.87 -21.09 -0.78
N PRO A 13 18.08 -20.71 -1.23
CA PRO A 13 19.29 -20.91 -0.45
C PRO A 13 19.17 -20.28 0.94
N LYS A 14 19.84 -20.88 1.94
CA LYS A 14 19.76 -20.43 3.34
C LYS A 14 20.10 -18.95 3.52
N GLU A 15 21.00 -18.40 2.72
CA GLU A 15 21.40 -17.00 2.79
C GLU A 15 20.26 -16.07 2.33
N VAL A 16 19.56 -16.43 1.25
CA VAL A 16 18.37 -15.70 0.79
C VAL A 16 17.23 -15.84 1.79
N GLN A 17 17.02 -17.05 2.32
CA GLN A 17 16.02 -17.30 3.37
C GLN A 17 16.28 -16.46 4.62
N ALA A 18 17.55 -16.25 4.99
CA ALA A 18 17.91 -15.42 6.14
C ALA A 18 17.51 -13.94 5.99
N PHE A 19 17.56 -13.38 4.77
CA PHE A 19 17.02 -12.04 4.51
C PHE A 19 15.51 -12.00 4.71
N PHE A 20 14.80 -12.97 4.13
CA PHE A 20 13.34 -13.07 4.24
C PHE A 20 12.90 -13.20 5.70
N ASP A 21 13.50 -14.14 6.44
CA ASP A 21 13.20 -14.38 7.86
C ASP A 21 13.58 -13.16 8.71
N GLY A 22 14.66 -12.47 8.37
CA GLY A 22 15.08 -11.22 9.00
C GLY A 22 14.00 -10.13 8.88
N TYR A 23 13.45 -9.92 7.68
CA TYR A 23 12.38 -8.94 7.45
C TYR A 23 11.08 -9.32 8.13
N LYS A 24 10.70 -10.60 8.03
CA LYS A 24 9.54 -11.16 8.73
C LYS A 24 9.64 -10.90 10.23
N SER A 25 10.78 -11.25 10.84
CA SER A 25 11.02 -11.06 12.27
C SER A 25 10.99 -9.58 12.67
N GLN A 26 11.60 -8.69 11.87
CA GLN A 26 11.59 -7.25 12.15
C GLN A 26 10.16 -6.68 12.12
N CYS A 27 9.38 -7.04 11.09
CA CYS A 27 8.00 -6.60 10.99
C CYS A 27 7.14 -7.11 12.17
N GLN A 28 7.28 -8.38 12.53
CA GLN A 28 6.55 -8.97 13.65
C GLN A 28 6.95 -8.36 15.00
N GLN A 29 8.24 -8.07 15.21
CA GLN A 29 8.72 -7.39 16.43
C GLN A 29 8.19 -5.96 16.54
N ALA A 30 7.95 -5.30 15.41
CA ALA A 30 7.28 -4.01 15.35
C ALA A 30 5.75 -4.10 15.55
N GLY A 31 5.21 -5.31 15.71
CA GLY A 31 3.78 -5.58 15.85
C GLY A 31 3.01 -5.46 14.53
N GLY A 32 3.70 -5.55 13.39
CA GLY A 32 3.11 -5.47 12.05
C GLY A 32 2.73 -6.82 11.45
N LYS A 33 1.97 -6.75 10.35
CA LYS A 33 1.57 -7.88 9.52
C LYS A 33 2.50 -7.95 8.31
N PHE A 34 3.30 -9.02 8.25
CA PHE A 34 4.26 -9.22 7.18
C PHE A 34 3.56 -9.79 5.93
N VAL A 35 3.52 -8.99 4.87
CA VAL A 35 2.88 -9.31 3.58
C VAL A 35 3.97 -9.51 2.52
N PRO A 36 4.46 -10.73 2.29
CA PRO A 36 5.52 -10.97 1.32
C PRO A 36 5.00 -11.09 -0.12
N ASP A 37 5.76 -10.57 -1.07
CA ASP A 37 5.70 -10.99 -2.46
C ASP A 37 6.80 -12.03 -2.71
N ARG A 38 6.51 -13.29 -2.35
CA ARG A 38 7.48 -14.38 -2.48
C ARG A 38 7.94 -14.61 -3.92
N ALA A 39 7.13 -14.28 -4.92
CA ALA A 39 7.51 -14.49 -6.31
C ALA A 39 8.60 -13.50 -6.75
N ASN A 40 8.51 -12.25 -6.26
CA ASN A 40 9.44 -11.20 -6.62
C ASN A 40 10.56 -10.97 -5.59
N PHE A 41 10.45 -11.51 -4.37
CA PHE A 41 11.43 -11.30 -3.30
C PHE A 41 12.85 -11.70 -3.67
N ALA A 42 13.01 -12.85 -4.31
CA ALA A 42 14.31 -13.28 -4.76
C ALA A 42 14.24 -14.08 -6.03
N ARG A 43 15.16 -13.77 -6.94
CA ARG A 43 15.30 -14.47 -8.22
C ARG A 43 16.75 -14.89 -8.47
N GLN A 44 16.87 -16.05 -9.07
CA GLN A 44 18.15 -16.60 -9.50
C GLN A 44 18.60 -15.92 -10.80
N ILE A 45 19.87 -15.54 -10.85
CA ILE A 45 20.52 -14.91 -12.00
C ILE A 45 21.95 -15.46 -12.18
N GLU A 46 22.63 -15.06 -13.24
CA GLU A 46 24.09 -15.22 -13.37
C GLU A 46 24.62 -13.86 -13.82
N VAL A 47 25.40 -13.20 -12.95
CA VAL A 47 26.04 -11.92 -13.28
C VAL A 47 27.55 -11.88 -12.99
N THR A 48 28.13 -12.95 -12.44
CA THR A 48 29.56 -13.05 -12.10
C THR A 48 30.41 -13.71 -13.18
N GLY A 49 29.79 -14.46 -14.11
CA GLY A 49 30.47 -15.19 -15.18
C GLY A 49 31.24 -16.44 -14.72
N ASP A 50 30.94 -16.96 -13.52
CA ASP A 50 31.57 -18.15 -12.96
C ASP A 50 30.79 -19.46 -13.22
N GLY A 51 29.64 -19.36 -13.88
CA GLY A 51 28.77 -20.47 -14.24
C GLY A 51 27.95 -21.02 -13.08
N LYS A 52 27.93 -20.35 -11.93
CA LYS A 52 27.11 -20.70 -10.76
C LYS A 52 25.99 -19.68 -10.56
N PRO A 53 24.88 -20.09 -9.94
CA PRO A 53 23.79 -19.16 -9.72
C PRO A 53 24.11 -18.11 -8.68
N ASP A 54 23.87 -16.86 -9.07
CA ASP A 54 23.79 -15.69 -8.21
C ASP A 54 22.32 -15.40 -7.88
N TRP A 55 22.05 -14.55 -6.89
CA TRP A 55 20.70 -14.24 -6.45
C TRP A 55 20.51 -12.73 -6.30
N VAL A 56 19.42 -12.21 -6.84
CA VAL A 56 18.94 -10.84 -6.54
C VAL A 56 17.90 -10.95 -5.43
N ILE A 57 18.03 -10.07 -4.43
CA ILE A 57 17.02 -9.83 -3.40
C ILE A 57 16.42 -8.46 -3.64
N GLU A 58 15.10 -8.44 -3.84
CA GLU A 58 14.29 -7.25 -4.04
C GLU A 58 13.71 -6.84 -2.68
N HIS A 59 14.30 -5.83 -2.05
CA HIS A 59 13.92 -5.47 -0.67
C HIS A 59 12.51 -4.87 -0.59
N SER A 60 11.96 -4.41 -1.70
CA SER A 60 10.59 -3.88 -1.79
C SER A 60 9.51 -4.93 -2.02
N ALA A 61 9.89 -6.19 -2.23
CA ALA A 61 8.97 -7.29 -2.48
C ALA A 61 8.35 -7.86 -1.18
N PHE A 62 8.05 -6.98 -0.24
CA PHE A 62 7.20 -7.24 0.91
C PHE A 62 6.67 -5.92 1.46
N ALA A 63 5.58 -5.97 2.21
CA ALA A 63 5.09 -4.86 3.02
C ALA A 63 5.02 -5.28 4.49
N CYS A 64 5.29 -4.35 5.39
CA CYS A 64 4.94 -4.50 6.80
C CYS A 64 3.75 -3.61 7.09
N LYS A 65 2.54 -4.18 7.10
CA LYS A 65 1.32 -3.44 7.36
C LYS A 65 1.16 -3.25 8.87
N VAL A 66 1.04 -2.01 9.29
CA VAL A 66 0.85 -1.63 10.69
C VAL A 66 -0.35 -0.72 10.79
N SER A 67 -0.98 -0.67 11.96
CA SER A 67 -2.09 0.27 12.17
C SER A 67 -1.61 1.72 12.04
N GLN A 68 -2.51 2.62 11.63
CA GLN A 68 -2.22 4.07 11.65
C GLN A 68 -1.69 4.55 13.00
N ALA A 69 -2.22 4.03 14.11
CA ALA A 69 -1.75 4.37 15.45
C ALA A 69 -0.29 3.93 15.70
N GLN A 70 0.13 2.78 15.16
CA GLN A 70 1.52 2.32 15.23
C GLN A 70 2.45 3.16 14.34
N MET A 71 1.97 3.58 13.16
CA MET A 71 2.70 4.54 12.31
C MET A 71 2.89 5.89 13.02
N ASP A 72 1.85 6.41 13.66
CA ASP A 72 1.89 7.68 14.38
C ASP A 72 2.80 7.64 15.61
N ALA A 73 2.96 6.46 16.22
CA ALA A 73 3.90 6.25 17.31
C ALA A 73 5.38 6.24 16.85
N GLY A 74 5.67 6.27 15.55
CA GLY A 74 7.02 6.41 14.98
C GLY A 74 7.96 5.23 15.21
N ASN A 75 7.44 4.09 15.70
CA ASN A 75 8.24 2.93 16.08
C ASN A 75 8.30 1.83 15.02
N VAL A 76 7.64 2.02 13.87
CA VAL A 76 7.61 1.03 12.81
C VAL A 76 8.12 1.65 11.52
N PRO A 77 9.22 1.13 10.92
CA PRO A 77 9.58 1.53 9.58
C PRO A 77 8.46 1.10 8.64
N ASP A 78 7.95 2.00 7.80
CA ASP A 78 7.20 1.60 6.61
C ASP A 78 8.19 0.88 5.69
N THR A 79 8.25 -0.44 5.80
CA THR A 79 9.28 -1.22 5.12
C THR A 79 8.91 -1.50 3.67
N GLY A 80 7.67 -1.28 3.21
CA GLY A 80 7.33 -1.54 1.81
C GLY A 80 7.80 -0.41 0.90
N SER A 81 7.39 0.81 1.24
CA SER A 81 7.75 2.03 0.52
C SER A 81 9.18 2.50 0.85
N GLY A 82 9.67 2.29 2.08
CA GLY A 82 10.96 2.82 2.54
C GLY A 82 12.20 2.25 1.84
N PHE A 83 12.07 1.13 1.12
CA PHE A 83 13.16 0.62 0.26
C PHE A 83 13.18 1.25 -1.12
N CYS A 84 12.13 1.96 -1.53
CA CYS A 84 12.03 2.56 -2.85
C CYS A 84 11.94 4.08 -2.76
N GLY A 85 12.62 4.76 -3.67
CA GLY A 85 12.46 6.18 -3.90
C GLY A 85 12.58 6.50 -5.38
N THR A 86 12.68 7.77 -5.71
CA THR A 86 12.86 8.22 -7.11
C THR A 86 14.16 7.69 -7.75
N ALA A 87 15.14 7.29 -6.93
CA ALA A 87 16.39 6.69 -7.36
C ALA A 87 16.28 5.17 -7.62
N GLY A 88 15.13 4.54 -7.36
CA GLY A 88 14.91 3.10 -7.49
C GLY A 88 14.65 2.43 -6.14
N CYS A 89 14.74 1.10 -6.11
CA CYS A 89 14.55 0.28 -4.93
C CYS A 89 15.89 -0.29 -4.42
N GLN A 90 15.98 -0.55 -3.12
CA GLN A 90 17.12 -1.22 -2.52
C GLN A 90 17.20 -2.66 -3.03
N ILE A 91 18.37 -3.04 -3.53
CA ILE A 91 18.71 -4.35 -4.08
C ILE A 91 19.94 -4.90 -3.37
N THR A 92 19.95 -6.20 -3.12
CA THR A 92 21.16 -6.96 -2.79
C THR A 92 21.40 -8.03 -3.86
N ILE A 93 22.62 -8.10 -4.39
CA ILE A 93 23.05 -9.22 -5.23
C ILE A 93 23.98 -10.10 -4.42
N LEU A 94 23.62 -11.37 -4.27
CA LEU A 94 24.45 -12.39 -3.66
C LEU A 94 25.18 -13.19 -4.74
N GLY A 95 26.50 -13.13 -4.73
CA GLY A 95 27.37 -13.88 -5.62
C GLY A 95 27.75 -15.25 -5.05
N SER A 96 27.84 -16.26 -5.93
CA SER A 96 28.32 -17.59 -5.56
C SER A 96 29.81 -17.60 -5.17
N GLY A 97 30.10 -17.95 -3.92
CA GLY A 97 31.47 -18.02 -3.37
C GLY A 97 31.87 -19.40 -2.84
N ARG A 98 33.13 -19.53 -2.39
CA ARG A 98 33.65 -20.79 -1.80
C ARG A 98 32.93 -21.20 -0.51
N LYS A 99 32.32 -20.25 0.20
CA LYS A 99 31.67 -20.45 1.51
C LYS A 99 30.14 -20.42 1.41
N GLY A 100 29.58 -20.40 0.20
CA GLY A 100 28.17 -20.12 -0.06
C GLY A 100 27.99 -18.77 -0.74
N LEU A 101 26.76 -18.26 -0.70
CA LEU A 101 26.40 -16.97 -1.27
C LEU A 101 26.90 -15.82 -0.38
N ALA A 102 27.39 -14.73 -0.98
CA ALA A 102 27.81 -13.54 -0.26
C ALA A 102 27.43 -12.26 -1.01
N PRO A 103 27.11 -11.15 -0.32
CA PRO A 103 26.82 -9.89 -1.00
C PRO A 103 28.00 -9.44 -1.88
N ILE A 104 27.71 -9.23 -3.16
CA ILE A 104 28.61 -8.64 -4.14
C ILE A 104 28.12 -7.27 -4.61
N PHE A 105 26.87 -6.92 -4.29
CA PHE A 105 26.27 -5.61 -4.50
C PHE A 105 25.23 -5.35 -3.40
N GLU A 106 25.22 -4.14 -2.85
CA GLU A 106 24.15 -3.62 -2.00
C GLU A 106 23.97 -2.14 -2.39
N GLY A 107 22.76 -1.74 -2.75
CA GLY A 107 22.50 -0.36 -3.16
C GLY A 107 21.12 -0.16 -3.77
N ILE A 108 20.86 1.06 -4.23
CA ILE A 108 19.58 1.42 -4.85
C ILE A 108 19.72 1.32 -6.36
N LEU A 109 18.84 0.56 -7.01
CA LEU A 109 18.73 0.44 -8.46
C LEU A 109 17.28 0.64 -8.90
N ARG A 110 17.07 1.30 -10.04
CA ARG A 110 15.72 1.44 -10.61
C ARG A 110 15.24 0.16 -11.28
N ASP A 111 16.17 -0.61 -11.81
CA ASP A 111 15.96 -1.85 -12.53
C ASP A 111 17.26 -2.65 -12.55
N LEU A 112 17.17 -3.95 -12.79
CA LEU A 112 18.33 -4.84 -12.92
C LEU A 112 18.10 -5.84 -14.04
N THR A 113 18.83 -5.64 -15.13
CA THR A 113 18.84 -6.55 -16.28
C THR A 113 20.19 -7.25 -16.40
N PRO A 114 20.28 -8.58 -16.23
CA PRO A 114 21.51 -9.31 -16.51
C PRO A 114 21.89 -9.18 -17.99
N VAL A 115 23.17 -8.91 -18.27
CA VAL A 115 23.67 -8.75 -19.64
C VAL A 115 24.90 -9.62 -19.92
N ASP A 116 25.00 -10.09 -21.16
CA ASP A 116 26.20 -10.73 -21.69
C ASP A 116 27.11 -9.67 -22.32
N LEU A 117 28.33 -9.55 -21.82
CA LEU A 117 29.33 -8.58 -22.29
C LEU A 117 30.31 -9.20 -23.29
N GLY A 118 30.10 -10.46 -23.68
CA GLY A 118 30.97 -11.21 -24.56
C GLY A 118 32.21 -11.77 -23.86
N GLY A 119 32.83 -12.78 -24.48
CA GLY A 119 34.06 -13.41 -23.96
C GLY A 119 33.89 -14.09 -22.60
N GLY A 120 32.68 -14.56 -22.28
CA GLY A 120 32.34 -15.18 -20.99
C GLY A 120 32.12 -14.19 -19.84
N ARG A 121 32.15 -12.87 -20.11
CA ARG A 121 31.90 -11.84 -19.11
C ARG A 121 30.41 -11.57 -18.99
N LYS A 122 29.91 -11.53 -17.76
CA LYS A 122 28.55 -11.12 -17.43
C LYS A 122 28.56 -9.76 -16.74
N GLY A 123 27.39 -9.14 -16.68
CA GLY A 123 27.19 -7.85 -16.04
C GLY A 123 25.72 -7.60 -15.72
N ILE A 124 25.47 -6.39 -15.23
CA ILE A 124 24.12 -5.87 -15.04
C ILE A 124 23.98 -4.56 -15.79
N GLU A 125 22.78 -4.32 -16.29
CA GLU A 125 22.33 -3.05 -16.79
C GLU A 125 21.24 -2.51 -15.85
N THR A 126 21.32 -1.21 -15.54
CA THR A 126 20.38 -0.49 -14.68
C THR A 126 20.16 0.91 -15.26
N SER A 127 18.98 1.46 -15.05
CA SER A 127 18.73 2.88 -15.23
C SER A 127 19.08 3.68 -13.97
N VAL A 128 19.53 4.90 -14.20
CA VAL A 128 19.86 5.93 -13.21
C VAL A 128 19.26 7.26 -13.67
N HIS A 129 19.32 8.28 -12.81
CA HIS A 129 18.86 9.62 -13.17
C HIS A 129 19.59 10.17 -14.41
N GLY A 130 18.84 10.83 -15.30
CA GLY A 130 19.38 11.42 -16.54
C GLY A 130 20.56 12.38 -16.32
N THR A 131 20.66 12.99 -15.15
CA THR A 131 21.80 13.81 -14.74
C THR A 131 23.14 13.07 -14.79
N ALA A 132 23.17 11.74 -14.60
CA ALA A 132 24.37 10.92 -14.76
C ALA A 132 24.89 10.88 -16.21
N CYS A 133 24.01 11.16 -17.18
CA CYS A 133 24.30 11.28 -18.61
C CYS A 133 24.23 12.75 -19.11
N SER A 134 24.33 13.74 -18.21
CA SER A 134 24.20 15.18 -18.53
C SER A 134 22.81 15.60 -19.08
N GLY A 135 21.79 14.80 -18.79
CA GLY A 135 20.39 15.06 -19.12
C GLY A 135 19.58 15.67 -17.97
N ALA A 136 18.28 15.87 -18.20
CA ALA A 136 17.32 16.23 -17.15
C ALA A 136 17.07 15.05 -16.20
N GLY A 137 16.74 15.32 -14.93
CA GLY A 137 16.66 14.27 -13.89
C GLY A 137 15.62 13.16 -14.13
N ALA A 138 14.60 13.43 -14.95
CA ALA A 138 13.56 12.47 -15.34
C ALA A 138 13.95 11.62 -16.57
N GLU A 139 14.96 12.02 -17.33
CA GLU A 139 15.41 11.27 -18.50
C GLU A 139 16.10 9.97 -18.07
N VAL A 140 16.03 8.94 -18.92
CA VAL A 140 16.63 7.64 -18.65
C VAL A 140 18.10 7.65 -19.07
N CYS A 141 18.97 7.41 -18.10
CA CYS A 141 20.39 7.16 -18.31
C CYS A 141 20.67 5.72 -17.91
N ILE A 142 21.26 4.94 -18.80
CA ILE A 142 21.57 3.54 -18.59
C ILE A 142 23.04 3.37 -18.24
N GLU A 143 23.32 2.56 -17.23
CA GLU A 143 24.65 2.09 -16.86
C GLU A 143 24.75 0.59 -17.01
N THR A 144 25.77 0.15 -17.74
CA THR A 144 26.18 -1.25 -17.81
C THR A 144 27.40 -1.46 -16.92
N LEU A 145 27.29 -2.33 -15.93
CA LEU A 145 28.33 -2.67 -14.97
C LEU A 145 28.83 -4.10 -15.21
N ALA A 146 30.15 -4.29 -15.20
CA ALA A 146 30.77 -5.61 -15.20
C ALA A 146 31.27 -5.98 -13.82
N TRP A 147 31.06 -7.23 -13.43
CA TRP A 147 31.75 -7.83 -12.31
C TRP A 147 33.18 -8.22 -12.72
N ASN A 148 34.19 -7.83 -11.93
CA ASN A 148 35.59 -8.19 -12.20
C ASN A 148 36.17 -9.20 -11.20
N GLY A 149 35.32 -9.88 -10.43
CA GLY A 149 35.72 -10.77 -9.33
C GLY A 149 35.90 -10.07 -7.98
N LYS A 150 35.89 -8.73 -7.94
CA LYS A 150 36.08 -7.95 -6.71
C LYS A 150 35.11 -6.78 -6.56
N LYS A 151 34.79 -6.09 -7.64
CA LYS A 151 33.89 -4.93 -7.67
C LYS A 151 33.18 -4.79 -9.01
N TRP A 152 32.04 -4.13 -8.99
CA TRP A 152 31.37 -3.63 -10.18
C TRP A 152 32.15 -2.48 -10.80
N SER A 153 32.32 -2.54 -12.12
CA SER A 153 33.02 -1.50 -12.89
C SER A 153 32.15 -1.06 -14.05
N LEU A 154 31.94 0.25 -14.19
CA LEU A 154 31.20 0.83 -15.31
C LEU A 154 31.89 0.49 -16.64
N VAL A 155 31.15 -0.14 -17.54
CA VAL A 155 31.58 -0.52 -18.89
C VAL A 155 31.04 0.47 -19.90
N LYS A 156 29.75 0.79 -19.77
CA LYS A 156 29.03 1.66 -20.71
C LYS A 156 28.07 2.53 -19.92
N ARG A 157 27.97 3.79 -20.30
CA ARG A 157 26.90 4.69 -19.86
C ARG A 157 26.34 5.40 -21.08
N TYR A 158 25.03 5.41 -21.24
CA TYR A 158 24.38 6.09 -22.36
C TYR A 158 22.99 6.57 -21.98
N ARG A 159 22.58 7.67 -22.59
CA ARG A 159 21.22 8.18 -22.48
C ARG A 159 20.33 7.45 -23.48
N TRP A 160 19.11 7.12 -23.10
CA TRP A 160 18.13 6.63 -24.07
C TRP A 160 17.86 7.66 -25.16
N THR A 161 17.78 7.16 -26.38
CA THR A 161 17.30 7.88 -27.56
C THR A 161 15.80 7.71 -27.72
N ASP A 162 15.16 8.54 -28.54
CA ASP A 162 13.72 8.40 -28.83
C ASP A 162 13.37 6.99 -29.34
N ALA A 163 14.25 6.37 -30.13
CA ALA A 163 14.08 5.00 -30.60
C ALA A 163 14.11 3.96 -29.47
N ASP A 164 14.90 4.19 -28.41
CA ASP A 164 14.94 3.31 -27.24
C ASP A 164 13.62 3.43 -26.44
N TYR A 165 13.10 4.66 -26.28
CA TYR A 165 11.79 4.88 -25.66
C TYR A 165 10.66 4.20 -26.43
N GLU A 166 10.62 4.34 -27.77
CA GLU A 166 9.62 3.68 -28.61
C GLU A 166 9.73 2.13 -28.56
N ALA A 167 10.94 1.60 -28.45
CA ALA A 167 11.15 0.17 -28.30
C ALA A 167 10.62 -0.33 -26.95
N GLU A 168 10.88 0.40 -25.88
CA GLU A 168 10.38 0.06 -24.55
C GLU A 168 8.85 0.17 -24.46
N GLN A 169 8.24 1.21 -25.03
CA GLN A 169 6.78 1.35 -25.10
C GLN A 169 6.13 0.17 -25.83
N ARG A 170 6.70 -0.25 -26.97
CA ARG A 170 6.23 -1.46 -27.68
C ARG A 170 6.33 -2.70 -26.81
N ARG A 171 7.46 -2.90 -26.13
CA ARG A 171 7.65 -4.02 -25.20
C ARG A 171 6.61 -4.02 -24.08
N GLN A 172 6.30 -2.84 -23.52
CA GLN A 172 5.28 -2.71 -22.47
C GLN A 172 3.87 -2.96 -22.99
N ALA A 173 3.54 -2.52 -24.20
CA ALA A 173 2.26 -2.79 -24.84
C ALA A 173 2.06 -4.27 -25.19
N GLU A 174 3.14 -5.03 -25.35
CA GLU A 174 3.12 -6.49 -25.56
C GLU A 174 2.98 -7.28 -24.25
N LEU A 175 3.25 -6.67 -23.10
CA LEU A 175 2.97 -7.31 -21.82
C LEU A 175 1.45 -7.46 -21.66
N PRO A 176 0.97 -8.61 -21.15
CA PRO A 176 -0.45 -8.73 -20.83
C PRO A 176 -0.82 -7.56 -19.89
N PRO A 177 -2.00 -6.94 -20.07
CA PRO A 177 -2.46 -5.91 -19.17
C PRO A 177 -2.29 -6.43 -17.75
N GLY A 178 -1.54 -5.70 -16.92
CA GLY A 178 -1.35 -6.06 -15.52
C GLY A 178 -2.72 -6.31 -14.92
N GLU A 179 -2.85 -7.35 -14.08
CA GLU A 179 -4.15 -7.73 -13.51
C GLU A 179 -4.86 -6.48 -13.02
N GLU A 180 -5.91 -6.06 -13.74
CA GLU A 180 -6.78 -4.98 -13.31
C GLU A 180 -7.23 -5.37 -11.90
N PHE A 181 -6.93 -4.51 -10.93
CA PHE A 181 -7.40 -4.69 -9.56
C PHE A 181 -8.88 -4.99 -9.63
N ARG A 182 -9.25 -6.23 -9.30
CA ARG A 182 -10.64 -6.65 -9.27
C ARG A 182 -11.26 -5.94 -8.07
N ASN A 183 -11.69 -4.70 -8.27
CA ASN A 183 -12.46 -3.96 -7.28
C ASN A 183 -13.76 -4.73 -7.07
N HIS A 184 -13.84 -5.46 -5.96
CA HIS A 184 -15.03 -6.20 -5.61
C HIS A 184 -16.01 -5.25 -4.89
N GLU A 185 -16.91 -4.63 -5.65
CA GLU A 185 -17.91 -3.69 -5.12
C GLU A 185 -19.11 -4.37 -4.44
N ALA A 186 -19.00 -5.64 -4.05
CA ALA A 186 -20.13 -6.34 -3.46
C ALA A 186 -20.57 -5.69 -2.15
N LYS A 187 -21.88 -5.58 -2.00
CA LYS A 187 -22.54 -4.88 -0.89
C LYS A 187 -23.00 -5.89 0.15
N TRP A 188 -22.99 -5.45 1.40
CA TRP A 188 -23.59 -6.20 2.48
C TRP A 188 -25.10 -6.29 2.28
N ALA A 189 -25.61 -7.52 2.26
CA ALA A 189 -27.03 -7.80 2.16
C ALA A 189 -27.52 -8.47 3.45
N PHE A 190 -28.70 -8.06 3.91
CA PHE A 190 -29.38 -8.71 5.03
C PHE A 190 -30.54 -9.56 4.52
N SER A 191 -30.66 -10.79 5.03
CA SER A 191 -31.78 -11.68 4.72
C SER A 191 -32.13 -12.59 5.91
N GLY A 192 -33.24 -13.32 5.81
CA GLY A 192 -33.70 -14.25 6.84
C GLY A 192 -34.41 -13.60 8.04
N ARG A 193 -34.73 -14.41 9.06
CA ARG A 193 -35.38 -13.98 10.32
C ARG A 193 -34.95 -14.87 11.48
N ALA A 194 -34.90 -14.30 12.69
CA ALA A 194 -34.53 -15.03 13.91
C ALA A 194 -33.24 -15.88 13.72
N SER A 195 -33.31 -17.20 13.93
CA SER A 195 -32.15 -18.09 13.81
C SER A 195 -31.62 -18.29 12.38
N SER A 196 -32.33 -17.86 11.34
CA SER A 196 -31.85 -17.85 9.94
C SER A 196 -31.43 -16.48 9.45
N ALA A 197 -31.42 -15.45 10.33
CA ALA A 197 -30.98 -14.11 9.97
C ALA A 197 -29.48 -14.11 9.64
N VAL A 198 -29.14 -13.49 8.51
CA VAL A 198 -27.77 -13.38 8.02
C VAL A 198 -27.53 -12.00 7.43
N ALA A 199 -26.37 -11.42 7.73
CA ALA A 199 -25.81 -10.28 7.00
C ALA A 199 -24.56 -10.74 6.27
N GLU A 200 -24.48 -10.60 4.96
CA GLU A 200 -23.42 -11.25 4.17
C GLU A 200 -22.94 -10.42 2.99
N VAL A 201 -21.69 -10.68 2.60
CA VAL A 201 -21.10 -10.36 1.31
C VAL A 201 -20.82 -11.68 0.61
N ARG A 202 -21.27 -11.80 -0.64
CA ARG A 202 -21.12 -13.02 -1.45
C ARG A 202 -20.10 -12.84 -2.56
N ASP A 203 -19.58 -13.95 -3.05
CA ASP A 203 -18.79 -14.07 -4.28
C ASP A 203 -17.49 -13.24 -4.29
N HIS A 204 -16.90 -12.99 -3.12
CA HIS A 204 -15.58 -12.37 -3.01
C HIS A 204 -14.54 -13.24 -3.74
N PRO A 205 -13.70 -12.66 -4.63
CA PRO A 205 -12.84 -13.44 -5.52
C PRO A 205 -11.89 -14.40 -4.78
N GLU A 206 -11.39 -13.98 -3.61
CA GLU A 206 -10.46 -14.76 -2.80
C GLU A 206 -11.11 -15.48 -1.61
N LEU A 207 -12.11 -14.88 -0.93
CA LEU A 207 -12.73 -15.44 0.28
C LEU A 207 -14.03 -16.23 0.04
N GLY A 208 -14.71 -16.02 -1.07
CA GLY A 208 -16.05 -16.54 -1.31
C GLY A 208 -17.07 -15.72 -0.54
N ASN A 209 -17.75 -16.33 0.43
CA ASN A 209 -18.79 -15.65 1.19
C ASN A 209 -18.29 -15.28 2.59
N LEU A 210 -18.52 -14.03 2.99
CA LEU A 210 -18.32 -13.55 4.35
C LEU A 210 -19.69 -13.30 4.97
N SER A 211 -20.04 -14.01 6.04
CA SER A 211 -21.37 -13.99 6.64
C SER A 211 -21.33 -13.72 8.14
N LEU A 212 -22.25 -12.90 8.61
CA LEU A 212 -22.55 -12.68 10.02
C LEU A 212 -23.85 -13.39 10.37
N THR A 213 -23.83 -14.22 11.41
CA THR A 213 -25.00 -14.98 11.87
C THR A 213 -25.17 -14.89 13.38
N CYS A 214 -26.40 -15.02 13.88
CA CYS A 214 -26.65 -15.02 15.32
C CYS A 214 -26.08 -16.28 16.00
N ARG A 215 -25.26 -16.10 17.04
CA ARG A 215 -24.72 -17.20 17.82
C ARG A 215 -25.79 -17.79 18.76
N PRO A 216 -25.95 -19.12 18.84
CA PRO A 216 -26.72 -19.77 19.89
C PRO A 216 -26.20 -19.37 21.29
N GLY A 217 -27.03 -18.75 22.12
CA GLY A 217 -26.63 -18.20 23.42
C GLY A 217 -26.33 -16.69 23.43
N GLY A 218 -26.42 -16.04 22.26
CA GLY A 218 -26.32 -14.60 22.08
C GLY A 218 -24.96 -14.14 21.53
N GLY A 219 -24.97 -12.99 20.85
CA GLY A 219 -23.85 -12.47 20.07
C GLY A 219 -23.93 -12.83 18.59
N ILE A 220 -22.87 -12.48 17.86
CA ILE A 220 -22.76 -12.66 16.41
C ILE A 220 -21.48 -13.45 16.12
N ASP A 221 -21.56 -14.40 15.21
CA ASP A 221 -20.41 -15.10 14.63
C ASP A 221 -20.13 -14.56 13.23
N LEU A 222 -18.85 -14.38 12.92
CA LEU A 222 -18.36 -14.19 11.57
C LEU A 222 -18.00 -15.56 10.99
N THR A 223 -18.38 -15.80 9.74
CA THR A 223 -18.09 -17.03 9.01
C THR A 223 -17.55 -16.72 7.61
N VAL A 224 -16.46 -17.38 7.24
CA VAL A 224 -15.93 -17.43 5.88
C VAL A 224 -16.28 -18.79 5.27
N THR A 225 -17.00 -18.77 4.15
CA THR A 225 -17.35 -19.96 3.37
C THR A 225 -16.68 -19.87 2.00
N PRO A 226 -15.71 -20.77 1.70
CA PRO A 226 -15.09 -20.85 0.39
C PRO A 226 -16.12 -21.15 -0.68
N ALA A 227 -16.30 -20.23 -1.63
CA ALA A 227 -17.18 -20.43 -2.76
C ALA A 227 -16.37 -20.23 -4.04
N GLY A 228 -15.87 -21.34 -4.61
CA GLY A 228 -15.15 -21.32 -5.89
C GLY A 228 -13.80 -20.59 -5.88
N THR A 229 -13.21 -20.35 -4.71
CA THR A 229 -11.98 -19.57 -4.60
C THR A 229 -10.71 -20.41 -4.66
N PRO A 230 -9.62 -19.91 -5.30
CA PRO A 230 -8.35 -20.62 -5.40
C PRO A 230 -7.44 -20.44 -4.17
N MET A 231 -7.86 -19.69 -3.14
CA MET A 231 -7.00 -19.39 -2.00
C MET A 231 -6.63 -20.68 -1.23
N PRO A 232 -5.35 -20.92 -0.93
CA PRO A 232 -4.97 -21.98 0.00
C PRO A 232 -5.59 -21.71 1.38
N PHE A 233 -6.19 -22.73 1.98
CA PHE A 233 -6.81 -22.63 3.30
C PHE A 233 -5.85 -23.06 4.42
N PRO A 234 -6.08 -22.62 5.68
CA PRO A 234 -5.22 -23.01 6.79
C PRO A 234 -5.08 -24.53 6.92
N PRO A 235 -3.89 -25.05 7.26
CA PRO A 235 -3.73 -26.45 7.62
C PRO A 235 -4.70 -26.86 8.74
N ALA A 236 -5.10 -28.13 8.77
CA ALA A 236 -6.03 -28.62 9.79
C ALA A 236 -5.53 -28.28 11.21
N GLY A 237 -6.40 -27.63 11.99
CA GLY A 237 -6.08 -27.20 13.36
C GLY A 237 -5.42 -25.83 13.50
N GLN A 238 -5.08 -25.15 12.40
CA GLN A 238 -4.61 -23.76 12.42
C GLN A 238 -5.80 -22.79 12.25
N PRO A 239 -5.82 -21.67 12.99
CA PRO A 239 -6.83 -20.64 12.80
C PRO A 239 -6.59 -19.89 11.48
N MET A 240 -7.68 -19.49 10.83
CA MET A 240 -7.64 -18.41 9.86
C MET A 240 -7.63 -17.10 10.62
N MET A 241 -6.69 -16.22 10.33
CA MET A 241 -6.64 -14.89 10.92
C MET A 241 -7.06 -13.89 9.85
N LEU A 242 -8.06 -13.07 10.15
CA LEU A 242 -8.40 -11.89 9.37
C LEU A 242 -7.95 -10.65 10.13
N TRP A 243 -7.42 -9.67 9.40
CA TRP A 243 -7.09 -8.37 9.94
C TRP A 243 -7.75 -7.30 9.09
N PHE A 244 -8.50 -6.44 9.75
CA PHE A 244 -9.24 -5.35 9.13
C PHE A 244 -8.63 -4.03 9.58
N GLU A 245 -8.50 -3.08 8.66
CA GLU A 245 -8.17 -1.70 8.96
C GLU A 245 -9.17 -0.75 8.30
N GLY A 246 -9.75 0.13 9.14
CA GLY A 246 -10.59 1.24 8.71
C GLY A 246 -9.80 2.23 7.86
N SER A 247 -10.22 2.44 6.61
CA SER A 247 -9.51 3.35 5.69
C SER A 247 -9.41 4.80 6.17
N MET A 248 -10.34 5.24 7.03
CA MET A 248 -10.49 6.65 7.42
C MET A 248 -9.94 6.98 8.81
N ASP A 249 -10.05 6.05 9.76
CA ASP A 249 -9.68 6.27 11.17
C ASP A 249 -8.51 5.39 11.63
N GLY A 250 -8.07 4.44 10.78
CA GLY A 250 -7.00 3.50 11.10
C GLY A 250 -7.35 2.55 12.23
N THR A 251 -8.64 2.42 12.56
CA THR A 251 -9.10 1.44 13.56
C THR A 251 -8.84 0.04 13.01
N VAL A 252 -8.20 -0.80 13.82
CA VAL A 252 -7.86 -2.17 13.42
C VAL A 252 -8.64 -3.21 14.21
N ALA A 253 -8.94 -4.33 13.56
CA ALA A 253 -9.53 -5.48 14.22
C ALA A 253 -8.87 -6.78 13.75
N ASP A 254 -8.33 -7.54 14.71
CA ASP A 254 -7.92 -8.93 14.49
C ASP A 254 -9.13 -9.84 14.75
N GLN A 255 -9.38 -10.76 13.81
CA GLN A 255 -10.51 -11.66 13.85
C GLN A 255 -10.04 -13.10 13.60
N PRO A 256 -9.82 -13.87 14.68
CA PRO A 256 -9.50 -15.28 14.56
C PRO A 256 -10.75 -16.09 14.20
N LEU A 257 -10.61 -17.04 13.30
CA LEU A 257 -11.65 -17.99 12.91
C LEU A 257 -11.12 -19.41 13.00
N ALA A 258 -11.92 -20.31 13.56
CA ALA A 258 -11.60 -21.72 13.66
C ALA A 258 -12.33 -22.52 12.58
N GLN A 259 -11.70 -23.59 12.09
CA GLN A 259 -12.38 -24.49 11.16
C GLN A 259 -13.59 -25.13 11.85
N THR A 260 -14.75 -25.01 11.24
CA THR A 260 -15.97 -25.63 11.73
C THR A 260 -15.90 -27.14 11.51
N GLN A 261 -16.09 -27.91 12.58
CA GLN A 261 -15.94 -29.37 12.53
C GLN A 261 -16.84 -29.99 11.44
N GLY A 262 -16.22 -30.75 10.52
CA GLY A 262 -16.93 -31.43 9.45
C GLY A 262 -17.45 -30.52 8.33
N LYS A 263 -17.08 -29.23 8.31
CA LYS A 263 -17.41 -28.28 7.25
C LYS A 263 -16.16 -27.64 6.67
N ALA A 264 -16.31 -27.06 5.48
CA ALA A 264 -15.29 -26.24 4.85
C ALA A 264 -15.33 -24.77 5.32
N ASP A 265 -16.10 -24.45 6.36
CA ASP A 265 -16.30 -23.08 6.83
C ASP A 265 -15.33 -22.76 7.98
N TRP A 266 -14.85 -21.51 8.03
CA TRP A 266 -14.15 -20.96 9.20
C TRP A 266 -15.08 -20.00 9.92
N SER A 267 -15.28 -20.22 11.21
CA SER A 267 -16.22 -19.43 12.00
C SER A 267 -15.64 -19.08 13.37
N GLY A 268 -16.07 -17.95 13.91
CA GLY A 268 -15.66 -17.50 15.22
C GLY A 268 -16.46 -16.30 15.70
N PRO A 269 -16.38 -15.99 17.00
CA PRO A 269 -17.03 -14.80 17.55
C PRO A 269 -16.62 -13.51 16.89
N LEU A 270 -17.59 -12.68 16.51
CA LEU A 270 -17.31 -11.34 15.99
C LEU A 270 -16.57 -10.52 17.05
N ALA A 271 -15.36 -10.07 16.71
CA ALA A 271 -14.56 -9.21 17.57
C ALA A 271 -15.28 -7.86 17.78
N PRO A 272 -15.30 -7.31 19.01
CA PRO A 272 -15.96 -6.03 19.29
C PRO A 272 -15.45 -4.86 18.42
N GLU A 273 -14.16 -4.85 18.11
CA GLU A 273 -13.51 -3.85 17.26
C GLU A 273 -14.01 -3.97 15.82
N LEU A 274 -14.17 -5.20 15.32
CA LEU A 274 -14.75 -5.46 14.00
C LEU A 274 -16.25 -5.12 13.97
N GLU A 275 -16.99 -5.42 15.03
CA GLU A 275 -18.39 -5.00 15.16
C GLU A 275 -18.52 -3.47 15.09
N ALA A 276 -17.61 -2.73 15.73
CA ALA A 276 -17.56 -1.27 15.67
C ALA A 276 -17.25 -0.76 14.25
N LEU A 277 -16.28 -1.37 13.56
CA LEU A 277 -15.96 -1.05 12.16
C LEU A 277 -17.17 -1.27 11.24
N LEU A 278 -17.80 -2.44 11.32
CA LEU A 278 -18.95 -2.81 10.49
C LEU A 278 -20.22 -2.01 10.82
N GLY A 279 -20.36 -1.52 12.06
CA GLY A 279 -21.49 -0.69 12.50
C GLY A 279 -21.28 0.81 12.39
N GLY A 280 -20.07 1.21 11.97
CA GLY A 280 -19.58 2.58 11.90
C GLY A 280 -20.01 3.31 10.63
N ARG A 281 -19.02 3.75 9.84
CA ARG A 281 -19.27 4.32 8.51
C ARG A 281 -19.11 3.21 7.48
N ASP A 282 -19.93 3.26 6.42
CA ASP A 282 -19.85 2.34 5.27
C ASP A 282 -18.63 2.71 4.35
N ASP A 283 -17.48 2.99 4.95
CA ASP A 283 -16.24 3.38 4.28
C ASP A 283 -15.39 2.12 3.95
N GLY A 284 -14.45 2.20 3.01
CA GLY A 284 -13.66 1.02 2.60
C GLY A 284 -12.83 0.43 3.75
N LEU A 285 -12.54 -0.88 3.70
CA LEU A 285 -11.57 -1.52 4.58
C LEU A 285 -10.40 -2.08 3.78
N THR A 286 -9.22 -2.03 4.38
CA THR A 286 -8.12 -2.92 4.01
C THR A 286 -8.33 -4.25 4.73
N LEU A 287 -8.32 -5.35 3.98
CA LEU A 287 -8.48 -6.70 4.53
C LEU A 287 -7.26 -7.54 4.22
N LEU A 288 -6.62 -8.04 5.28
CA LEU A 288 -5.56 -9.02 5.20
C LEU A 288 -6.05 -10.36 5.74
N VAL A 289 -5.58 -11.44 5.12
CA VAL A 289 -5.77 -12.81 5.61
C VAL A 289 -4.43 -13.44 5.92
N SER A 290 -4.38 -14.25 6.97
CA SER A 290 -3.30 -15.18 7.23
C SER A 290 -3.86 -16.58 7.46
N ILE A 291 -3.24 -17.54 6.78
CA ILE A 291 -3.62 -18.95 6.82
C ILE A 291 -2.63 -19.82 7.60
N ASP A 292 -1.56 -19.22 8.10
CA ASP A 292 -0.48 -19.86 8.86
C ASP A 292 -0.42 -19.38 10.31
N GLY A 293 -1.57 -18.93 10.84
CA GLY A 293 -1.70 -18.48 12.22
C GLY A 293 -1.10 -17.10 12.50
N GLY A 294 -0.96 -16.26 11.47
CA GLY A 294 -0.48 -14.88 11.58
C GLY A 294 1.01 -14.71 11.25
N ALA A 295 1.68 -15.74 10.75
CA ALA A 295 3.10 -15.65 10.43
C ALA A 295 3.32 -14.83 9.14
N GLU A 296 2.57 -15.14 8.09
CA GLU A 296 2.52 -14.40 6.83
C GLU A 296 1.09 -14.00 6.50
N TRP A 297 0.97 -12.83 5.89
CA TRP A 297 -0.30 -12.23 5.54
C TRP A 297 -0.38 -11.98 4.05
N GLN A 298 -1.60 -11.99 3.53
CA GLN A 298 -1.91 -11.65 2.16
C GLN A 298 -2.95 -10.53 2.19
N GLU A 299 -2.68 -9.45 1.47
CA GLU A 299 -3.67 -8.41 1.20
C GLU A 299 -4.66 -8.96 0.17
N LEU A 300 -5.95 -8.85 0.46
CA LEU A 300 -7.03 -9.29 -0.42
C LEU A 300 -7.53 -8.16 -1.30
N ALA A 301 -8.28 -8.50 -2.35
CA ALA A 301 -9.03 -7.51 -3.12
C ALA A 301 -9.85 -6.58 -2.21
N TYR A 302 -10.12 -5.38 -2.74
CA TYR A 302 -10.87 -4.35 -2.04
C TYR A 302 -12.18 -4.90 -1.47
N PHE A 303 -12.42 -4.65 -0.18
CA PHE A 303 -13.62 -5.08 0.52
C PHE A 303 -14.51 -3.88 0.84
N SER A 304 -15.66 -3.79 0.16
CA SER A 304 -16.63 -2.71 0.40
C SER A 304 -17.42 -2.93 1.68
N LEU A 305 -17.58 -1.86 2.48
CA LEU A 305 -18.57 -1.81 3.57
C LEU A 305 -19.92 -1.24 3.16
N ALA A 306 -20.16 -1.03 1.86
CA ALA A 306 -21.45 -0.51 1.43
C ALA A 306 -22.61 -1.38 1.96
N GLY A 307 -23.45 -0.80 2.82
CA GLY A 307 -24.60 -1.46 3.44
C GLY A 307 -24.30 -2.25 4.72
N SER A 308 -23.04 -2.31 5.19
CA SER A 308 -22.63 -3.10 6.36
C SER A 308 -23.36 -2.64 7.62
N THR A 309 -23.45 -1.32 7.85
CA THR A 309 -24.10 -0.74 9.03
C THR A 309 -25.57 -1.14 9.10
N LYS A 310 -26.27 -1.05 7.97
CA LYS A 310 -27.69 -1.41 7.88
C LYS A 310 -27.88 -2.91 8.08
N ALA A 311 -27.03 -3.73 7.47
CA ALA A 311 -27.13 -5.17 7.55
C ALA A 311 -26.83 -5.69 8.98
N LEU A 312 -25.77 -5.19 9.61
CA LEU A 312 -25.41 -5.52 10.99
C LEU A 312 -26.50 -5.13 11.97
N ARG A 313 -27.03 -3.89 11.89
CA ARG A 313 -28.13 -3.45 12.76
C ARG A 313 -29.37 -4.32 12.58
N SER A 314 -29.70 -4.68 11.33
CA SER A 314 -30.82 -5.57 11.05
C SER A 314 -30.61 -6.94 11.68
N LEU A 315 -29.40 -7.50 11.58
CA LEU A 315 -29.04 -8.76 12.23
C LEU A 315 -29.13 -8.69 13.76
N GLN A 316 -28.60 -7.64 14.38
CA GLN A 316 -28.65 -7.44 15.83
C GLN A 316 -30.07 -7.44 16.38
N THR A 317 -31.06 -6.94 15.63
CA THR A 317 -32.48 -7.00 16.04
C THR A 317 -33.06 -8.41 16.05
N GLN A 318 -32.45 -9.34 15.30
CA GLN A 318 -32.88 -10.73 15.23
C GLN A 318 -32.14 -11.61 16.25
N CYS A 319 -30.94 -11.22 16.67
CA CYS A 319 -30.15 -12.02 17.59
C CYS A 319 -30.70 -11.92 19.02
N PRO A 320 -30.84 -13.05 19.73
CA PRO A 320 -31.27 -13.02 21.12
C PRO A 320 -30.26 -12.24 21.96
N ALA A 321 -30.74 -11.29 22.76
CA ALA A 321 -29.90 -10.54 23.69
C ALA A 321 -29.23 -11.53 24.66
N SER A 322 -27.92 -11.73 24.52
CA SER A 322 -27.13 -12.32 25.58
C SER A 322 -27.30 -11.46 26.83
N LYS A 323 -27.51 -12.08 27.99
CA LYS A 323 -27.38 -11.39 29.28
C LYS A 323 -25.97 -10.79 29.32
N ARG A 324 -25.83 -9.49 29.02
CA ARG A 324 -24.60 -8.75 29.30
C ARG A 324 -24.26 -8.96 30.78
N PRO A 325 -22.99 -9.24 31.14
CA PRO A 325 -22.56 -9.08 32.52
C PRO A 325 -22.86 -7.64 32.95
N ASP A 326 -23.45 -7.52 34.13
CA ASP A 326 -23.80 -6.27 34.79
C ASP A 326 -22.58 -5.31 34.79
N PRO A 327 -22.70 -4.05 34.33
CA PRO A 327 -21.58 -3.10 34.23
C PRO A 327 -21.06 -2.59 35.60
N THR A 328 -21.35 -3.29 36.70
CA THR A 328 -21.01 -2.88 38.07
C THR A 328 -19.74 -3.51 38.65
N ILE A 329 -18.92 -4.21 37.85
CA ILE A 329 -17.58 -4.64 38.31
C ILE A 329 -16.50 -3.72 37.74
N THR A 330 -16.02 -2.88 38.64
CA THR A 330 -14.91 -1.93 38.58
C THR A 330 -13.63 -2.53 37.99
N ALA A 331 -13.11 -1.95 36.91
CA ALA A 331 -11.67 -1.97 36.60
C ALA A 331 -11.19 -0.51 36.55
N ALA A 332 -10.32 -0.16 37.49
CA ALA A 332 -9.67 1.12 37.57
C ALA A 332 -8.71 1.29 36.37
N GLY A 333 -9.11 2.12 35.43
CA GLY A 333 -8.28 2.62 34.34
C GLY A 333 -8.89 3.94 33.88
N THR A 334 -8.19 5.04 34.16
CA THR A 334 -8.69 6.40 33.99
C THR A 334 -8.95 6.72 32.51
N ALA A 335 -10.20 6.59 32.07
CA ALA A 335 -10.65 7.10 30.77
C ALA A 335 -10.70 8.64 30.81
N LEU A 336 -9.95 9.29 29.91
CA LEU A 336 -10.06 10.72 29.66
C LEU A 336 -11.46 11.02 29.10
N LYS A 337 -12.16 11.96 29.75
CA LYS A 337 -13.49 12.42 29.35
C LYS A 337 -13.47 12.99 27.92
N PRO A 338 -14.45 12.64 27.06
CA PRO A 338 -14.68 13.36 25.81
C PRO A 338 -15.19 14.76 26.15
N SER A 339 -14.45 15.78 25.73
CA SER A 339 -14.90 17.17 25.76
C SER A 339 -16.05 17.35 24.78
N ASN A 340 -17.12 17.99 25.25
CA ASN A 340 -18.33 18.34 24.51
C ASN A 340 -18.00 19.10 23.21
N LEU A 341 -18.12 18.43 22.06
CA LEU A 341 -18.30 19.07 20.76
C LEU A 341 -19.78 18.94 20.39
N SER A 342 -20.49 20.05 20.58
CA SER A 342 -21.90 20.24 20.27
C SER A 342 -22.19 19.93 18.81
N VAL A 343 -23.16 19.03 18.59
CA VAL A 343 -23.77 18.73 17.30
C VAL A 343 -24.60 19.94 16.86
N GLY A 344 -24.14 20.63 15.82
CA GLY A 344 -24.93 21.63 15.09
C GLY A 344 -25.60 20.99 13.88
N THR A 345 -26.91 21.17 13.78
CA THR A 345 -27.81 20.76 12.68
C THR A 345 -27.35 21.37 11.34
N PRO A 346 -27.52 20.68 10.18
CA PRO A 346 -26.95 21.14 8.92
C PRO A 346 -27.82 22.26 8.31
N ALA A 347 -27.20 23.40 8.02
CA ALA A 347 -27.79 24.47 7.23
C ALA A 347 -26.85 24.86 6.08
N SER A 348 -27.43 24.77 4.88
CA SER A 348 -27.08 25.46 3.63
C SER A 348 -25.77 25.11 2.92
N ALA A 349 -25.93 24.59 1.70
CA ALA A 349 -24.98 24.68 0.62
C ALA A 349 -24.74 26.15 0.18
N ALA A 350 -23.64 26.35 -0.55
CA ALA A 350 -23.22 27.56 -1.29
C ALA A 350 -22.42 28.63 -0.53
N ALA A 351 -21.19 28.28 -0.16
CA ALA A 351 -20.03 29.16 -0.33
C ALA A 351 -18.88 28.26 -0.84
N ALA A 352 -18.08 28.71 -1.80
CA ALA A 352 -16.87 27.99 -2.20
C ALA A 352 -16.01 27.84 -0.93
N ALA A 353 -16.03 26.65 -0.34
CA ALA A 353 -15.37 26.39 0.92
C ALA A 353 -13.86 26.49 0.65
N ARG A 354 -13.25 27.59 1.11
CA ARG A 354 -11.80 27.73 1.10
C ARG A 354 -11.21 26.56 1.88
N ILE A 355 -10.20 25.90 1.33
CA ILE A 355 -9.47 24.85 2.03
C ILE A 355 -8.86 25.49 3.30
N PRO A 356 -9.19 25.01 4.51
CA PRO A 356 -8.82 25.66 5.78
C PRO A 356 -7.36 25.39 6.18
N LEU A 357 -6.44 25.57 5.25
CA LEU A 357 -5.00 25.39 5.43
C LEU A 357 -4.29 26.75 5.47
N ALA A 358 -3.20 26.82 6.23
CA ALA A 358 -2.32 27.99 6.22
C ALA A 358 -1.63 28.13 4.85
N VAL A 359 -1.49 29.37 4.37
CA VAL A 359 -0.71 29.70 3.16
C VAL A 359 0.76 29.36 3.38
N GLY A 360 1.38 28.68 2.41
CA GLY A 360 2.80 28.38 2.45
C GLY A 360 3.19 27.06 1.79
N TYR A 361 4.43 26.64 2.02
CA TYR A 361 4.96 25.41 1.44
C TYR A 361 4.57 24.20 2.26
N TYR A 362 4.05 23.17 1.61
CA TYR A 362 3.77 21.87 2.19
C TYR A 362 4.73 20.84 1.61
N ALA A 363 5.59 20.27 2.47
CA ALA A 363 6.48 19.19 2.08
C ALA A 363 5.94 17.86 2.60
N TYR A 364 6.19 16.79 1.86
CA TYR A 364 6.03 15.44 2.38
C TYR A 364 7.04 15.18 3.48
N VAL A 365 6.56 14.76 4.65
CA VAL A 365 7.38 14.50 5.84
C VAL A 365 7.11 13.08 6.32
N GLU A 366 8.16 12.28 6.38
CA GLU A 366 8.11 10.90 6.84
C GLU A 366 9.39 10.56 7.61
N GLY A 367 9.23 10.43 8.93
CA GLY A 367 10.31 10.09 9.85
C GLY A 367 11.58 10.91 9.61
N THR A 368 12.69 10.22 9.37
CA THR A 368 13.98 10.82 8.99
C THR A 368 14.24 10.77 7.48
N PHE A 369 13.40 10.08 6.71
CA PHE A 369 13.56 9.87 5.27
C PHE A 369 13.26 11.15 4.49
N SER A 370 12.13 11.80 4.79
CA SER A 370 11.77 13.10 4.23
C SER A 370 11.45 14.09 5.34
N THR A 371 12.10 15.24 5.33
CA THR A 371 11.88 16.31 6.32
C THR A 371 11.78 17.66 5.62
N CYS A 372 11.31 18.71 6.30
CA CYS A 372 11.37 20.06 5.74
C CYS A 372 12.81 20.48 5.33
N ALA A 373 13.83 20.04 6.06
CA ALA A 373 15.22 20.36 5.76
C ALA A 373 15.79 19.56 4.58
N ASN A 374 15.24 18.39 4.29
CA ASN A 374 15.64 17.54 3.18
C ASN A 374 14.41 16.82 2.60
N PRO A 375 13.57 17.53 1.82
CA PRO A 375 12.39 16.93 1.25
C PRO A 375 12.77 16.04 0.07
N VAL A 376 12.26 14.80 0.04
CA VAL A 376 12.56 13.82 -1.02
C VAL A 376 11.81 14.09 -2.32
N ILE A 377 10.67 14.79 -2.22
CA ILE A 377 9.89 15.31 -3.35
C ILE A 377 9.80 16.83 -3.28
N THR A 378 9.58 17.49 -4.41
CA THR A 378 9.43 18.94 -4.44
C THR A 378 8.20 19.36 -3.63
N PRO A 379 8.34 20.24 -2.63
CA PRO A 379 7.20 20.76 -1.86
C PRO A 379 6.19 21.50 -2.76
N TRP A 380 4.92 21.41 -2.39
CA TRP A 380 3.85 22.19 -3.00
C TRP A 380 3.72 23.55 -2.32
N TYR A 381 3.20 24.56 -3.01
CA TYR A 381 2.89 25.85 -2.41
C TYR A 381 1.39 26.11 -2.41
N PHE A 382 0.78 26.27 -1.24
CA PHE A 382 -0.63 26.65 -1.11
C PHE A 382 -0.77 28.17 -1.00
N ASP A 383 -1.54 28.79 -1.90
CA ASP A 383 -1.73 30.25 -1.93
C ASP A 383 -3.00 30.74 -1.20
N GLY A 384 -3.74 29.83 -0.56
CA GLY A 384 -5.02 30.13 0.08
C GLY A 384 -6.24 29.80 -0.80
N THR A 385 -6.02 29.47 -2.07
CA THR A 385 -7.06 29.08 -3.03
C THR A 385 -6.76 27.75 -3.70
N ARG A 386 -5.50 27.50 -4.07
CA ARG A 386 -5.05 26.26 -4.68
C ARG A 386 -3.62 25.92 -4.28
N PHE A 387 -3.23 24.68 -4.53
CA PHE A 387 -1.82 24.32 -4.52
C PHE A 387 -1.21 24.56 -5.89
N TRP A 388 0.04 24.96 -5.84
CA TRP A 388 0.94 25.09 -6.97
C TRP A 388 2.00 24.02 -6.85
N GLU A 389 2.40 23.49 -7.99
CA GLU A 389 3.51 22.55 -8.15
C GLU A 389 4.64 23.21 -8.94
N GLU A 390 5.89 22.74 -8.77
CA GLU A 390 7.03 23.30 -9.51
C GLU A 390 6.86 23.16 -11.03
N THR A 391 6.20 22.08 -11.46
CA THR A 391 5.82 21.76 -12.85
C THR A 391 4.93 22.83 -13.47
N ASP A 392 4.09 23.54 -12.69
CA ASP A 392 3.31 24.67 -13.20
C ASP A 392 4.19 25.79 -13.79
N PHE A 393 5.48 25.82 -13.42
CA PHE A 393 6.45 26.83 -13.83
C PHE A 393 7.53 26.29 -14.77
N THR A 394 7.97 25.05 -14.54
CA THR A 394 9.02 24.42 -15.35
C THR A 394 8.47 23.72 -16.60
N ASP A 395 7.19 23.32 -16.57
CA ASP A 395 6.43 22.72 -17.67
C ASP A 395 5.02 23.37 -17.76
N PRO A 396 4.93 24.65 -18.13
CA PRO A 396 3.66 25.42 -18.07
C PRO A 396 2.58 24.92 -19.04
N LYS A 397 2.96 24.07 -20.02
CA LYS A 397 2.02 23.42 -20.94
C LYS A 397 1.62 22.02 -20.48
N HIS A 398 2.25 21.52 -19.42
CA HIS A 398 2.12 20.16 -18.92
C HIS A 398 2.29 19.16 -20.07
N GLU A 399 3.40 19.29 -20.82
CA GLU A 399 3.77 18.39 -21.90
C GLU A 399 4.29 17.05 -21.35
N TYR A 400 4.91 17.07 -20.17
CA TYR A 400 5.55 15.91 -19.53
C TYR A 400 5.07 15.65 -18.09
N SER A 401 4.14 16.46 -17.60
CA SER A 401 3.61 16.40 -16.24
C SER A 401 2.10 16.32 -16.21
N SER A 402 1.55 15.74 -15.15
CA SER A 402 0.13 15.87 -14.82
C SER A 402 -0.22 17.33 -14.56
N GLN A 403 -1.44 17.72 -14.91
CA GLN A 403 -1.94 19.05 -14.59
C GLN A 403 -3.07 18.98 -13.58
N ALA A 404 -2.90 19.66 -12.44
CA ALA A 404 -3.99 19.91 -11.51
C ALA A 404 -4.97 20.92 -12.12
N VAL A 405 -6.23 20.50 -12.29
CA VAL A 405 -7.28 21.28 -12.96
C VAL A 405 -8.40 21.74 -12.04
N ALA A 406 -8.60 21.07 -10.91
CA ALA A 406 -9.63 21.48 -9.95
C ALA A 406 -9.22 21.15 -8.51
N TRP A 407 -9.67 22.00 -7.59
CA TRP A 407 -9.46 21.90 -6.15
C TRP A 407 -10.80 22.12 -5.47
N GLU A 408 -11.30 21.13 -4.74
CA GLU A 408 -12.63 21.21 -4.13
C GLU A 408 -12.65 20.59 -2.74
N MET A 409 -13.47 21.16 -1.85
CA MET A 409 -13.79 20.49 -0.59
C MET A 409 -14.81 19.39 -0.86
N ALA A 410 -14.47 18.16 -0.50
CA ALA A 410 -15.37 17.00 -0.56
C ALA A 410 -16.12 16.79 0.77
N GLY A 411 -15.62 17.38 1.85
CA GLY A 411 -16.20 17.33 3.19
C GLY A 411 -15.70 18.47 4.06
N ARG A 412 -15.95 18.39 5.38
CA ARG A 412 -15.48 19.41 6.34
C ARG A 412 -13.95 19.47 6.41
N ASP A 413 -13.33 18.30 6.48
CA ASP A 413 -11.89 18.13 6.67
C ASP A 413 -11.27 17.36 5.49
N GLN A 414 -11.92 17.40 4.32
CA GLN A 414 -11.53 16.60 3.16
C GLN A 414 -11.58 17.45 1.90
N PHE A 415 -10.51 17.40 1.12
CA PHE A 415 -10.44 18.08 -0.18
C PHE A 415 -9.90 17.14 -1.26
N ARG A 416 -10.20 17.49 -2.51
CA ARG A 416 -9.83 16.74 -3.70
C ARG A 416 -9.06 17.61 -4.66
N ILE A 417 -8.20 16.94 -5.40
CA ILE A 417 -7.44 17.50 -6.51
C ILE A 417 -7.76 16.66 -7.74
N SER A 418 -8.31 17.29 -8.76
CA SER A 418 -8.47 16.63 -10.04
C SER A 418 -7.25 16.89 -10.90
N TYR A 419 -6.65 15.82 -11.41
CA TYR A 419 -5.54 15.86 -12.34
C TYR A 419 -6.00 15.36 -13.71
N ARG A 420 -5.48 15.98 -14.76
CA ARG A 420 -5.51 15.41 -16.11
C ARG A 420 -4.10 15.05 -16.54
N ASN A 421 -3.99 13.96 -17.28
CA ASN A 421 -2.74 13.44 -17.78
C ASN A 421 -2.73 13.49 -19.31
N ARG A 422 -1.55 13.55 -19.91
CA ARG A 422 -1.40 13.28 -21.34
C ARG A 422 -1.15 11.80 -21.54
N ASP A 423 -1.72 11.25 -22.61
CA ASP A 423 -1.34 9.95 -23.11
C ASP A 423 0.02 10.02 -23.81
N GLU A 424 0.50 8.86 -24.25
CA GLU A 424 1.79 8.71 -24.92
C GLU A 424 1.89 9.51 -26.24
N ASP A 425 0.74 9.84 -26.86
CA ASP A 425 0.64 10.68 -28.06
C ASP A 425 0.60 12.19 -27.73
N GLY A 426 0.74 12.55 -26.45
CA GLY A 426 0.67 13.93 -25.97
C GLY A 426 -0.75 14.52 -26.03
N ARG A 427 -1.79 13.70 -26.16
CA ARG A 427 -3.20 14.15 -26.10
C ARG A 427 -3.71 14.05 -24.67
N TRP A 428 -4.66 14.90 -24.30
CA TRP A 428 -5.28 14.81 -22.98
C TRP A 428 -6.11 13.53 -22.85
N SER A 429 -5.90 12.79 -21.76
CA SER A 429 -6.74 11.66 -21.39
C SER A 429 -8.21 12.10 -21.24
N GLN A 430 -9.16 11.24 -21.63
CA GLN A 430 -10.58 11.56 -21.50
C GLN A 430 -11.06 11.57 -20.04
N GLY A 431 -10.35 10.89 -19.14
CA GLY A 431 -10.62 10.89 -17.71
C GLY A 431 -9.72 11.85 -16.93
N VAL A 432 -10.19 12.24 -15.73
CA VAL A 432 -9.38 12.89 -14.70
C VAL A 432 -9.13 11.90 -13.56
N SER A 433 -7.91 11.88 -13.03
CA SER A 433 -7.62 11.20 -11.77
C SER A 433 -7.93 12.14 -10.62
N ILE A 434 -8.70 11.68 -9.64
CA ILE A 434 -9.11 12.49 -8.50
C ILE A 434 -8.35 12.01 -7.28
N ASN A 435 -7.38 12.79 -6.84
CA ASN A 435 -6.63 12.53 -5.62
C ASN A 435 -7.40 13.13 -4.45
N GLU A 436 -7.55 12.37 -3.37
CA GLU A 436 -8.27 12.79 -2.18
C GLU A 436 -7.31 12.96 -1.00
N TYR A 437 -7.59 13.97 -0.17
CA TYR A 437 -6.74 14.37 0.95
C TYR A 437 -7.59 14.67 2.18
N LEU A 438 -7.06 14.31 3.35
CA LEU A 438 -7.65 14.60 4.65
C LEU A 438 -6.84 15.68 5.36
N ILE A 439 -7.51 16.74 5.81
CA ILE A 439 -6.92 17.81 6.61
C ILE A 439 -6.77 17.29 8.04
N THR A 440 -5.53 17.08 8.47
CA THR A 440 -5.20 16.58 9.82
C THR A 440 -4.96 17.72 10.81
N GLY A 441 -4.83 18.95 10.31
CA GLY A 441 -4.76 20.17 11.11
C GLY A 441 -4.62 21.43 10.24
N PRO A 442 -4.54 22.63 10.84
CA PRO A 442 -4.43 23.89 10.10
C PRO A 442 -3.15 24.02 9.24
N GLN A 443 -2.16 23.13 9.46
CA GLN A 443 -0.83 23.15 8.87
C GLN A 443 -0.41 21.77 8.36
N SER A 444 -1.35 20.83 8.21
CA SER A 444 -1.04 19.47 7.78
C SER A 444 -2.23 18.80 7.11
N PHE A 445 -1.93 17.93 6.16
CA PHE A 445 -2.91 17.07 5.52
C PHE A 445 -2.23 15.78 5.06
N THR A 446 -3.04 14.76 4.76
CA THR A 446 -2.56 13.44 4.35
C THR A 446 -3.23 13.07 3.04
N PHE A 447 -2.46 12.57 2.07
CA PHE A 447 -3.01 11.91 0.89
C PHE A 447 -3.68 10.60 1.32
N VAL A 448 -4.94 10.43 0.98
CA VAL A 448 -5.70 9.22 1.33
C VAL A 448 -5.86 8.27 0.15
N GLY A 449 -5.68 8.73 -1.09
CA GLY A 449 -5.70 7.85 -2.26
C GLY A 449 -6.30 8.51 -3.49
N VAL A 450 -6.35 7.74 -4.58
CA VAL A 450 -7.08 8.13 -5.79
C VAL A 450 -8.49 7.54 -5.69
N VAL A 451 -9.51 8.39 -5.87
CA VAL A 451 -10.91 7.99 -5.83
C VAL A 451 -11.14 6.85 -6.82
N GLY A 452 -11.66 5.71 -6.33
CA GLY A 452 -11.90 4.51 -7.13
C GLY A 452 -10.72 3.53 -7.21
N THR A 453 -9.62 3.77 -6.49
CA THR A 453 -8.46 2.86 -6.39
C THR A 453 -8.22 2.40 -4.95
N SER A 454 -7.62 1.22 -4.78
CA SER A 454 -7.17 0.75 -3.46
C SER A 454 -6.06 1.64 -2.91
N MET A 455 -6.20 2.08 -1.66
CA MET A 455 -5.23 2.94 -0.98
C MET A 455 -3.88 2.22 -0.83
N ARG A 456 -2.80 2.85 -1.28
CA ARG A 456 -1.45 2.27 -1.24
C ARG A 456 -0.40 3.11 -0.52
N ALA A 457 -0.70 4.35 -0.18
CA ALA A 457 0.22 5.26 0.49
C ALA A 457 -0.53 6.30 1.33
N SER A 458 -0.01 6.61 2.52
CA SER A 458 -0.46 7.73 3.35
C SER A 458 0.61 8.83 3.35
N GLU A 459 0.66 9.62 2.28
CA GLU A 459 1.65 10.69 2.17
C GLU A 459 1.27 11.85 3.10
N LYS A 460 2.05 12.06 4.16
CA LYS A 460 1.81 13.14 5.13
C LYS A 460 2.50 14.42 4.66
N HIS A 461 1.71 15.46 4.41
CA HIS A 461 2.20 16.79 4.06
C HIS A 461 2.10 17.74 5.25
N GLN A 462 3.18 18.47 5.51
CA GLN A 462 3.26 19.44 6.58
C GLN A 462 3.76 20.80 6.08
N LEU A 463 3.20 21.87 6.64
CA LEU A 463 3.67 23.23 6.40
C LEU A 463 5.12 23.39 6.86
N CYS A 464 6.00 23.75 5.94
CA CYS A 464 7.38 24.08 6.18
C CYS A 464 7.61 25.58 5.98
N THR A 465 8.33 26.20 6.91
CA THR A 465 8.73 27.61 6.77
C THR A 465 9.84 27.73 5.71
N ALA A 466 9.95 28.91 5.09
CA ALA A 466 11.01 29.19 4.11
C ALA A 466 12.43 29.07 4.69
N ALA A 467 12.60 29.15 6.01
CA ALA A 467 13.88 28.94 6.69
C ALA A 467 14.24 27.45 6.85
N GLN A 468 13.24 26.57 6.92
CA GLN A 468 13.44 25.14 7.01
C GLN A 468 13.75 24.51 5.65
N LEU A 469 13.22 25.06 4.56
CA LEU A 469 13.38 24.50 3.23
C LEU A 469 14.74 24.84 2.58
N PRO A 470 15.37 23.89 1.86
CA PRO A 470 16.52 24.18 1.01
C PRO A 470 16.21 25.27 -0.03
N ALA A 471 17.22 26.05 -0.40
CA ALA A 471 17.04 27.15 -1.37
C ALA A 471 16.42 26.70 -2.70
N LYS A 472 16.81 25.51 -3.19
CA LYS A 472 16.28 24.89 -4.41
C LYS A 472 14.80 24.54 -4.33
N SER A 473 14.29 24.24 -3.13
CA SER A 473 12.90 23.83 -2.90
C SER A 473 11.94 25.03 -2.78
N ARG A 474 12.45 26.27 -2.80
CA ARG A 474 11.67 27.52 -2.73
C ARG A 474 11.51 28.13 -4.12
N TRP A 475 10.74 27.45 -4.95
CA TRP A 475 10.57 27.76 -6.37
C TRP A 475 9.45 28.78 -6.64
N TYR A 476 8.43 28.88 -5.77
CA TYR A 476 7.32 29.83 -5.93
C TYR A 476 7.75 31.27 -5.58
N LYS A 477 7.78 32.15 -6.58
CA LYS A 477 8.36 33.50 -6.48
C LYS A 477 7.58 34.45 -5.57
N ALA A 478 6.26 34.32 -5.47
CA ALA A 478 5.46 35.18 -4.57
C ALA A 478 5.60 34.80 -3.07
N ALA A 479 6.39 33.76 -2.76
CA ALA A 479 6.67 33.28 -1.42
C ALA A 479 8.11 33.55 -0.94
N ARG A 480 8.88 34.35 -1.68
CA ARG A 480 10.27 34.72 -1.34
C ARG A 480 10.35 36.02 -0.56
#